data_AF-A0A0C5JAZ6-F1
#
_entry.id   AF-A0A0C5JAZ6-F1
#
_cell.length_a   1.000
_cell.length_b   1.000
_cell.length_c   1.000
_cell.angle_alpha   90.00
_cell.angle_beta   90.00
_cell.angle_gamma   90.00
#
_symmetry.space_group_name_H-M   'P 1'
#
loop_
_entity.id
_entity.type
_entity.pdbx_description
1 polymer ?
#
loop_
_entity_poly.entity_id
_entity_poly.type
_entity_poly.pdbx_seq_one_letter_code
_entity_poly.pdbx_strand_id
1 'polypeptide(L)'
;MEAGVEFLAHVKPGREGVWETHELGEHLREVARRTTEGSACFALSEWGHLAGLWHDLGKYQPEFQNYIRSVSGFDAHIETAPGRVKHAIAGFIHAVFLHPSTAC
;
A
#
# COMPACT_ATOMS: atom_id res chain seq x y z
N MET A 1 20.49 16.04 7.79
CA MET A 1 19.18 15.50 8.21
C MET A 1 18.85 14.48 7.14
N GLU A 2 19.04 13.18 7.40
CA GLU A 2 18.64 12.18 6.42
C GLU A 2 17.14 12.28 6.23
N ALA A 3 16.71 12.60 5.01
CA ALA A 3 15.33 12.43 4.60
C ALA A 3 15.07 10.92 4.68
N GLY A 4 14.48 10.46 5.79
CA GLY A 4 14.06 9.07 5.93
C GLY A 4 13.24 8.68 4.72
N VAL A 5 13.47 7.48 4.20
CA VAL A 5 12.78 6.97 3.00
C VAL A 5 11.28 7.02 3.24
N GLU A 6 10.60 7.98 2.61
CA GLU A 6 9.15 8.13 2.72
C GLU A 6 8.48 7.06 1.86
N PHE A 7 7.83 6.08 2.49
CA PHE A 7 7.05 5.08 1.78
C PHE A 7 5.66 5.60 1.49
N LEU A 8 5.26 5.55 0.22
CA LEU A 8 4.03 6.14 -0.25
C LEU A 8 2.97 5.07 -0.47
N ALA A 9 1.78 5.26 0.07
CA ALA A 9 0.59 4.49 -0.31
C ALA A 9 -0.07 5.07 -1.56
N HIS A 10 -0.14 6.40 -1.64
CA HIS A 10 -0.77 7.15 -2.72
C HIS A 10 -0.03 8.46 -2.97
N VAL A 11 0.00 8.87 -4.25
CA VAL A 11 0.46 10.18 -4.69
C VAL A 11 -0.46 10.66 -5.80
N LYS A 12 -0.91 11.92 -5.70
CA LYS A 12 -1.74 12.56 -6.72
C LYS A 12 -1.39 14.05 -6.82
N PRO A 13 -1.63 14.70 -7.97
CA PRO A 13 -1.48 16.15 -8.08
C PRO A 13 -2.50 16.84 -7.17
N GLY A 14 -2.03 17.73 -6.32
CA GLY A 14 -2.85 18.62 -5.51
C GLY A 14 -3.11 19.94 -6.21
N ARG A 15 -3.58 20.94 -5.45
CA ARG A 15 -3.80 22.29 -5.98
C ARG A 15 -2.46 23.00 -6.20
N GLU A 16 -2.43 23.90 -7.18
CA GLU A 16 -1.30 24.81 -7.43
C GLU A 16 0.05 24.12 -7.72
N GLY A 17 0.01 22.89 -8.23
CA GLY A 17 1.23 22.14 -8.57
C GLY A 17 1.94 21.49 -7.39
N VAL A 18 1.35 21.53 -6.19
CA VAL A 18 1.86 20.81 -5.02
C VAL A 18 1.34 19.38 -5.06
N TRP A 19 2.22 18.40 -4.88
CA TRP A 19 1.82 16.99 -4.79
C TRP A 19 1.20 16.67 -3.43
N GLU A 20 0.08 15.94 -3.44
CA GLU A 20 -0.52 15.37 -2.24
C GLU A 20 -0.03 13.92 -2.09
N THR A 21 0.72 13.64 -1.03
CA THR A 21 1.21 12.31 -0.66
C THR A 21 0.41 11.74 0.50
N HIS A 22 0.30 10.41 0.55
CA HIS A 22 -0.24 9.69 1.69
C HIS A 22 0.78 8.63 2.11
N GLU A 23 1.26 8.73 3.35
CA GLU A 23 2.27 7.84 3.93
C GLU A 23 1.70 6.41 4.06
N LEU A 24 2.52 5.42 3.74
CA LEU A 24 2.07 4.02 3.67
C LEU A 24 1.68 3.47 5.05
N GLY A 25 2.45 3.75 6.09
CA GLY A 25 2.13 3.35 7.46
C GLY A 25 0.82 3.96 7.96
N GLU A 26 0.60 5.25 7.72
CA GLU A 26 -0.65 5.95 8.05
C GLU A 26 -1.84 5.31 7.33
N HIS A 27 -1.70 5.10 6.02
CA HIS A 27 -2.71 4.43 5.21
C HIS A 27 -3.06 3.05 5.76
N LEU A 28 -2.07 2.21 6.06
CA LEU A 28 -2.30 0.86 6.60
C LEU A 28 -3.02 0.90 7.95
N ARG A 29 -2.65 1.83 8.85
CA ARG A 29 -3.33 1.98 10.15
C ARG A 29 -4.79 2.41 9.99
N GLU A 30 -5.06 3.37 9.10
CA GLU A 30 -6.42 3.86 8.88
C GLU A 30 -7.30 2.81 8.18
N VAL A 31 -6.75 2.07 7.21
CA VAL A 31 -7.47 0.94 6.59
C VAL A 31 -7.75 -0.14 7.63
N ALA A 32 -6.77 -0.51 8.45
CA ALA A 32 -6.95 -1.48 9.52
C ALA A 32 -8.02 -1.07 10.53
N ARG A 33 -8.10 0.22 10.89
CA ARG A 33 -9.18 0.74 11.75
C ARG A 33 -10.55 0.56 11.09
N ARG A 34 -10.69 0.97 9.83
CA ARG A 34 -11.96 0.88 9.09
C ARG A 34 -12.40 -0.56 8.87
N THR A 35 -11.48 -1.47 8.58
CA THR A 35 -11.80 -2.88 8.38
C THR A 35 -12.20 -3.56 9.69
N THR A 36 -11.58 -3.21 10.82
CA THR A 36 -12.03 -3.64 12.16
C THR A 36 -13.47 -3.22 12.45
N GLU A 37 -13.81 -1.97 12.15
CA GLU A 37 -15.17 -1.43 12.33
C GLU A 37 -16.18 -2.13 11.41
N GLY A 38 -15.82 -2.32 10.14
CA GLY A 38 -16.67 -2.98 9.15
C GLY A 38 -16.87 -4.48 9.39
N SER A 39 -15.91 -5.17 10.01
CA SER A 39 -16.01 -6.61 10.28
C SER A 39 -16.58 -6.94 11.67
N ALA A 40 -16.82 -5.92 12.50
CA ALA A 40 -17.32 -6.10 13.87
C ALA A 40 -18.69 -6.81 13.91
N CYS A 41 -19.59 -6.53 12.96
CA CYS A 41 -20.90 -7.18 12.88
C CYS A 41 -20.82 -8.69 12.57
N PHE A 42 -19.66 -9.18 12.15
CA PHE A 42 -19.41 -10.60 11.89
C PHE A 42 -18.56 -11.28 12.97
N ALA A 43 -18.25 -10.59 14.08
CA ALA A 43 -17.29 -11.06 15.10
C ALA A 43 -15.90 -11.38 14.53
N LEU A 44 -15.49 -10.67 13.46
CA LEU A 44 -14.21 -10.84 12.76
C LEU A 44 -13.33 -9.58 12.86
N SER A 45 -13.44 -8.81 13.94
CA SER A 45 -12.72 -7.54 14.12
C SER A 45 -11.20 -7.66 14.03
N GLU A 46 -10.62 -8.70 14.62
CA GLU A 46 -9.17 -8.95 14.58
C GLU A 46 -8.70 -9.34 13.17
N TRP A 47 -9.46 -10.22 12.51
CA TRP A 47 -9.20 -10.59 11.11
C TRP A 47 -9.35 -9.40 10.16
N GLY A 48 -10.34 -8.53 10.40
CA GLY A 48 -10.49 -7.27 9.69
C GLY A 48 -9.27 -6.38 9.87
N HIS A 49 -8.77 -6.24 11.10
CA HIS A 49 -7.58 -5.45 11.40
C HIS A 49 -6.36 -5.95 10.62
N LEU A 50 -6.07 -7.26 10.72
CA LEU A 50 -4.93 -7.89 10.04
C LEU A 50 -5.06 -7.79 8.52
N ALA A 51 -6.25 -8.04 7.96
CA ALA A 51 -6.50 -7.88 6.53
C ALA A 51 -6.23 -6.45 6.06
N GLY A 52 -6.64 -5.45 6.85
CA GLY A 52 -6.38 -4.04 6.53
C GLY A 52 -4.90 -3.70 6.57
N LEU A 53 -4.14 -4.23 7.54
CA LEU A 53 -2.67 -4.05 7.60
C LEU A 53 -1.96 -4.75 6.43
N TRP A 54 -2.40 -5.95 6.05
CA TRP A 54 -1.67 -6.77 5.09
C TRP A 54 -1.92 -6.40 3.64
N HIS A 55 -3.10 -5.84 3.32
CA HIS A 55 -3.55 -5.73 1.92
C HIS A 55 -2.56 -5.00 1.00
N ASP A 56 -1.84 -4.00 1.53
CA ASP A 56 -0.94 -3.12 0.79
C ASP A 56 0.53 -3.23 1.25
N LEU A 57 0.91 -4.23 2.05
CA LEU A 57 2.31 -4.41 2.48
C LEU A 57 3.29 -4.54 1.30
N GLY A 58 2.82 -5.06 0.16
CA GLY A 58 3.61 -5.12 -1.07
C GLY A 58 4.08 -3.75 -1.57
N LYS A 59 3.47 -2.65 -1.14
CA LYS A 59 3.90 -1.29 -1.47
C LYS A 59 5.24 -0.91 -0.82
N TYR A 60 5.68 -1.59 0.24
CA TYR A 60 7.02 -1.39 0.80
C TYR A 60 8.14 -1.89 -0.13
N GLN A 61 7.82 -2.69 -1.16
CA GLN A 61 8.82 -3.14 -2.11
C GLN A 61 9.41 -1.95 -2.90
N PRO A 62 10.74 -1.83 -3.01
CA PRO A 62 11.40 -0.73 -3.73
C PRO A 62 10.87 -0.56 -5.17
N GLU A 63 10.61 -1.65 -5.88
CA GLU A 63 10.09 -1.65 -7.25
C GLU A 63 8.69 -1.03 -7.32
N PHE A 64 7.86 -1.26 -6.30
CA PHE A 64 6.55 -0.65 -6.20
C PHE A 64 6.66 0.84 -5.90
N GLN A 65 7.55 1.25 -4.98
CA GLN A 65 7.78 2.67 -4.70
C GLN A 65 8.24 3.42 -5.94
N ASN A 66 9.17 2.85 -6.72
CA ASN A 66 9.59 3.41 -8.01
C ASN A 66 8.41 3.48 -9.00
N TYR A 67 7.58 2.45 -9.03
CA TYR A 67 6.36 2.44 -9.84
C TYR A 67 5.40 3.57 -9.46
N ILE A 68 5.05 3.74 -8.18
CA ILE A 68 4.15 4.81 -7.72
C ILE A 68 4.69 6.18 -8.12
N ARG A 69 5.98 6.43 -7.86
CA ARG A 69 6.60 7.74 -8.16
C ARG A 69 6.63 8.02 -9.66
N SER A 70 6.92 7.01 -10.47
CA SER A 70 7.00 7.14 -11.93
C SER A 70 5.62 7.32 -12.58
N VAL A 71 4.61 6.51 -12.23
CA VAL A 71 3.28 6.60 -12.86
C VAL A 71 2.44 7.77 -12.38
N SER A 72 2.66 8.24 -11.15
CA SER A 72 2.02 9.46 -10.67
C SER A 72 2.57 10.71 -11.38
N GLY A 73 3.70 10.61 -12.08
CA GLY A 73 4.43 11.77 -12.59
C GLY A 73 5.13 12.56 -11.47
N PHE A 74 5.20 11.98 -10.27
CA PHE A 74 5.89 12.54 -9.11
C PHE A 74 7.39 12.65 -9.37
N ASP A 75 7.97 11.61 -10.00
CA ASP A 75 9.35 11.62 -10.48
C ASP A 75 9.48 12.18 -11.90
N ALA A 76 8.41 12.55 -12.60
CA ALA A 76 8.49 13.09 -13.97
C ALA A 76 9.08 14.52 -14.05
N HIS A 77 9.50 15.10 -12.92
CA HIS A 77 10.49 16.19 -12.90
C HIS A 77 11.92 15.72 -13.23
N ILE A 78 12.14 14.41 -13.33
CA ILE A 78 13.35 13.77 -13.84
C ILE A 78 12.90 12.86 -14.99
N GLU A 79 13.28 13.20 -16.22
CA GLU A 79 12.79 12.56 -17.45
C GLU A 79 12.95 11.02 -17.42
N THR A 80 12.00 10.33 -18.10
CA THR A 80 11.96 8.89 -18.50
C THR A 80 11.23 7.91 -17.56
N ALA A 81 10.00 7.49 -17.89
CA ALA A 81 9.34 6.34 -17.24
C ALA A 81 8.56 5.42 -18.21
N PRO A 82 8.75 4.08 -18.13
CA PRO A 82 8.02 3.08 -18.91
C PRO A 82 6.87 2.41 -18.12
N GLY A 83 5.79 2.05 -18.85
CA GLY A 83 4.92 0.87 -18.68
C GLY A 83 4.27 0.52 -17.32
N ARG A 84 2.93 0.49 -17.28
CA ARG A 84 2.08 0.12 -16.12
C ARG A 84 2.32 -1.32 -15.60
N VAL A 85 2.72 -1.48 -14.33
CA VAL A 85 2.93 -2.79 -13.66
C VAL A 85 1.70 -3.20 -12.82
N LYS A 86 1.33 -4.49 -12.83
CA LYS A 86 0.21 -5.05 -12.06
C LYS A 86 0.68 -5.43 -10.64
N HIS A 87 -0.03 -4.95 -9.63
CA HIS A 87 0.52 -4.85 -8.28
C HIS A 87 -0.27 -5.58 -7.17
N ALA A 88 -1.40 -6.19 -7.52
CA ALA A 88 -2.28 -6.92 -6.59
C ALA A 88 -1.81 -8.36 -6.29
N ILE A 89 -0.70 -8.82 -6.86
CA ILE A 89 -0.26 -10.23 -6.79
C ILE A 89 0.58 -10.50 -5.51
N ALA A 90 1.28 -9.49 -4.97
CA ALA A 90 2.17 -9.69 -3.82
C ALA A 90 1.42 -10.05 -2.52
N GLY A 91 0.28 -9.40 -2.24
CA GLY A 91 -0.53 -9.71 -1.05
C GLY A 91 -1.14 -11.12 -1.09
N PHE A 92 -1.51 -11.60 -2.28
CA PHE A 92 -1.98 -12.97 -2.48
C PHE A 92 -0.87 -14.00 -2.23
N ILE A 93 0.34 -13.78 -2.74
CA ILE A 93 1.49 -14.68 -2.52
C ILE A 93 1.83 -14.77 -1.02
N HIS A 94 1.80 -13.66 -0.28
CA HIS A 94 2.06 -13.68 1.16
C HIS A 94 1.02 -14.49 1.94
N ALA A 95 -0.27 -14.33 1.61
CA ALA A 95 -1.36 -15.07 2.26
C ALA A 95 -1.28 -16.59 2.00
N VAL A 96 -0.83 -17.00 0.82
CA VAL A 96 -0.75 -18.42 0.43
C VAL A 96 0.52 -19.11 0.96
N PHE A 97 1.66 -18.42 1.02
CA PHE A 97 2.94 -19.07 1.33
C PHE A 97 3.34 -19.06 2.82
N LEU A 98 2.73 -18.23 3.67
CA LEU A 98 3.06 -18.15 5.11
C LEU A 98 1.98 -18.71 6.05
N HIS A 99 0.80 -19.07 5.52
CA HIS A 99 -0.20 -19.84 6.24
C HIS A 99 -0.47 -21.16 5.51
N PRO A 100 0.36 -22.21 5.71
CA PRO A 100 -0.06 -23.56 5.38
C PRO A 100 -1.18 -23.94 6.34
N SER A 101 -2.43 -23.57 6.01
CA SER A 101 -3.58 -24.18 6.65
C SER A 101 -3.57 -25.65 6.25
N THR A 102 -3.17 -26.46 7.22
CA THR A 102 -3.57 -27.85 7.37
C THR A 102 -5.01 -27.99 6.94
N ALA A 103 -5.22 -28.83 5.93
CA ALA A 103 -6.51 -29.38 5.59
C ALA A 103 -7.20 -29.92 6.85
N CYS A 104 -8.47 -29.57 7.00
CA CYS A 104 -9.50 -30.46 7.50
C CYS A 104 -10.81 -30.15 6.79
#